data_AF-A0A2M4AMQ4-F1
#
_entry.id   AF-A0A2M4AMQ4-F1
#
_cell.length_a   1.000
_cell.length_b   1.000
_cell.length_c   1.000
_cell.angle_alpha   90.00
_cell.angle_beta   90.00
_cell.angle_gamma   90.00
#
_symmetry.space_group_name_H-M   'P 1'
#
loop_
_entity.id
_entity.type
_entity.pdbx_description
1 polymer ?
#
loop_
_entity_poly.entity_id
_entity_poly.type
_entity_poly.pdbx_seq_one_letter_code
_entity_poly.pdbx_strand_id
1 'polypeptide(L)'
;MDGKLYITSVEDEVAGELASTTPEQLQSENSEVTPIPSIDLAMALQERKRQSHGDVTNGNDAAGFIPLTGGTVLPPTTTNTTTITMTSVSSPTSPVSSKCPAAVQRNWPIVSQPLALLTVFALLWAIAAAILPPELSHPSGGLMRLLFLFVGAQTCGVLVSLTGLPDMLGMLFWGVLYANVGWADFAGYQRVEVFLREMALVNIMLLAGLGLDYGALRSLFRFIMQLTLVPTVAEVTTVAILSRYLLALPWLWGVLLGLVVTAISPNVVVTVLLRLKEERLGLNKGIHTLIIAVTSCNDVLAIFLFGVILGLIFTTGNLTSQILQGPIGIVIGLVYGTACGLALLHLPSYQAKYSNGLRFTVTALAGTLSVVGSKAVGYPTAGALGCIVTAFVAGTGWRRRPPGECSEVSVYLDLLWKFLKPVSFSLIGKEVNFGVLAGETVLYGLITLAVAVLFRLTSAYLSTLGSELNGRERAYVTLSGFPKATVQAALGPAALDLARSLNATDQYGRAQTVLIVTVLAIILTAPLGALLMIKLAPRWLKQSGGSGGCDDEDGADARNGHRYR
;
A
#
# COMPACT_ATOMS: atom_id res chain seq x y z
N MET A 1 -52.96 -3.17 31.72
CA MET A 1 -54.20 -3.17 30.89
C MET A 1 -53.91 -4.01 29.65
N ASP A 2 -53.53 -5.28 29.79
CA ASP A 2 -54.35 -6.45 30.17
C ASP A 2 -55.40 -6.81 29.12
N GLY A 3 -55.24 -8.01 28.53
CA GLY A 3 -56.21 -8.59 27.60
C GLY A 3 -55.62 -9.68 26.69
N LYS A 4 -55.13 -10.79 27.26
CA LYS A 4 -54.84 -12.05 26.55
C LYS A 4 -56.14 -12.73 26.10
N LEU A 5 -56.12 -13.42 24.95
CA LEU A 5 -57.02 -14.54 24.66
C LEU A 5 -56.26 -15.72 23.98
N TYR A 6 -56.34 -16.86 24.68
CA TYR A 6 -56.16 -18.32 24.45
C TYR A 6 -55.90 -18.87 23.03
N ILE A 7 -54.89 -19.74 22.76
CA ILE A 7 -54.60 -21.18 23.10
C ILE A 7 -55.35 -22.21 22.23
N THR A 8 -54.57 -23.07 21.54
CA THR A 8 -54.64 -24.57 21.43
C THR A 8 -53.34 -25.04 20.72
N SER A 9 -52.32 -25.70 21.31
CA SER A 9 -52.13 -26.98 22.03
C SER A 9 -52.05 -28.24 21.14
N VAL A 10 -50.91 -28.96 21.20
CA VAL A 10 -50.65 -30.44 21.27
C VAL A 10 -49.09 -30.58 21.33
N GLU A 11 -48.45 -30.75 22.52
CA GLU A 11 -48.04 -32.02 23.20
C GLU A 11 -46.89 -32.77 22.47
N ASP A 12 -45.80 -33.29 23.06
CA ASP A 12 -45.41 -33.55 24.45
C ASP A 12 -43.88 -33.82 24.63
N GLU A 13 -43.40 -33.53 25.86
CA GLU A 13 -42.39 -34.16 26.75
C GLU A 13 -41.09 -34.82 26.18
N VAL A 14 -39.91 -34.68 26.83
CA VAL A 14 -39.53 -35.30 28.12
C VAL A 14 -38.39 -34.54 28.85
N ALA A 15 -38.64 -34.28 30.16
CA ALA A 15 -37.79 -34.22 31.37
C ALA A 15 -36.34 -33.67 31.31
N GLY A 16 -35.83 -32.83 32.23
CA GLY A 16 -36.05 -32.65 33.68
C GLY A 16 -34.63 -32.60 34.31
N GLU A 17 -34.19 -31.58 35.05
CA GLU A 17 -34.44 -31.39 36.47
C GLU A 17 -34.09 -29.96 36.96
N LEU A 18 -34.78 -29.60 38.04
CA LEU A 18 -34.87 -28.34 38.77
C LEU A 18 -33.89 -28.35 39.96
N ALA A 19 -33.38 -27.19 40.42
CA ALA A 19 -33.54 -26.71 41.81
C ALA A 19 -32.68 -25.47 42.16
N SER A 20 -33.31 -24.63 42.97
CA SER A 20 -32.96 -23.33 43.56
C SER A 20 -31.98 -23.38 44.75
N THR A 21 -31.25 -22.28 45.02
CA THR A 21 -31.22 -21.47 46.29
C THR A 21 -29.95 -20.58 46.40
N THR A 22 -30.08 -19.43 47.06
CA THR A 22 -29.04 -18.41 47.42
C THR A 22 -28.76 -18.50 48.95
N PRO A 23 -27.81 -17.77 49.61
CA PRO A 23 -26.51 -17.15 49.24
C PRO A 23 -25.33 -17.55 50.21
N GLU A 24 -24.14 -16.97 49.99
CA GLU A 24 -23.10 -16.58 51.00
C GLU A 24 -21.71 -17.30 51.06
N GLN A 25 -20.67 -16.49 50.76
CA GLN A 25 -19.26 -16.41 51.26
C GLN A 25 -18.12 -17.45 51.01
N LEU A 26 -17.05 -16.91 50.37
CA LEU A 26 -15.60 -17.02 50.64
C LEU A 26 -14.92 -18.41 50.74
N GLN A 27 -14.09 -18.75 49.73
CA GLN A 27 -12.63 -18.93 49.88
C GLN A 27 -11.92 -19.22 48.54
N SER A 28 -10.65 -18.84 48.51
CA SER A 28 -9.69 -18.78 47.41
C SER A 28 -9.21 -20.12 46.86
N GLU A 29 -9.06 -20.23 45.54
CA GLU A 29 -8.02 -21.09 44.96
C GLU A 29 -7.52 -20.53 43.61
N ASN A 30 -6.21 -20.29 43.56
CA ASN A 30 -5.44 -19.85 42.39
C ASN A 30 -5.43 -20.96 41.32
N SER A 31 -5.59 -20.59 40.05
CA SER A 31 -5.10 -21.39 38.93
C SER A 31 -4.38 -20.49 37.94
N GLU A 32 -3.05 -20.62 37.96
CA GLU A 32 -2.12 -20.07 36.98
C GLU A 32 -2.47 -20.57 35.57
N VAL A 33 -2.66 -19.65 34.63
CA VAL A 33 -2.66 -19.94 33.19
C VAL A 33 -1.30 -19.53 32.65
N THR A 34 -0.53 -20.53 32.21
CA THR A 34 0.77 -20.37 31.56
C THR A 34 0.64 -19.69 30.19
N PRO A 35 1.50 -18.71 29.84
CA PRO A 35 1.54 -18.13 28.49
C PRO A 35 2.37 -18.96 27.51
N ILE A 36 1.99 -18.87 26.23
CA ILE A 36 2.61 -19.56 25.08
C ILE A 36 4.01 -18.97 24.78
N PRO A 37 5.07 -19.76 24.51
CA PRO A 37 6.47 -19.31 24.60
C PRO A 37 7.01 -18.49 23.42
N SER A 38 6.23 -18.29 22.35
CA SER A 38 6.76 -17.75 21.08
C SER A 38 6.81 -16.22 21.02
N ILE A 39 6.04 -15.51 21.85
CA ILE A 39 5.97 -14.04 21.87
C ILE A 39 7.04 -13.45 22.80
N ASP A 40 7.33 -14.10 23.94
CA ASP A 40 8.39 -13.66 24.87
C ASP A 40 9.79 -13.80 24.27
N LEU A 41 10.03 -14.79 23.40
CA LEU A 41 11.32 -14.92 22.71
C LEU A 41 11.58 -13.73 21.77
N ALA A 42 10.53 -13.24 21.10
CA ALA A 42 10.63 -12.08 20.21
C ALA A 42 10.83 -10.77 21.01
N MET A 43 10.17 -10.63 22.16
CA MET A 43 10.35 -9.48 23.06
C MET A 43 11.73 -9.50 23.74
N ALA A 44 12.19 -10.65 24.23
CA ALA A 44 13.51 -10.80 24.86
C ALA A 44 14.66 -10.55 23.87
N LEU A 45 14.47 -10.91 22.59
CA LEU A 45 15.43 -10.56 21.52
C LEU A 45 15.40 -9.07 21.17
N GLN A 46 14.25 -8.39 21.27
CA GLN A 46 14.17 -6.93 21.10
C GLN A 46 14.80 -6.17 22.28
N GLU A 47 14.65 -6.66 23.51
CA GLU A 47 15.27 -6.06 24.70
C GLU A 47 16.79 -6.24 24.71
N ARG A 48 17.32 -7.42 24.33
CA ARG A 48 18.77 -7.62 24.14
C ARG A 48 19.35 -6.69 23.06
N LYS A 49 18.58 -6.43 21.98
CA LYS A 49 19.00 -5.51 20.92
C LYS A 49 18.96 -4.04 21.37
N ARG A 50 18.10 -3.71 22.34
CA ARG A 50 18.03 -2.39 22.99
C ARG A 50 19.19 -2.16 23.96
N GLN A 51 19.57 -3.17 24.75
CA GLN A 51 20.69 -3.08 25.68
C GLN A 51 22.06 -3.09 24.98
N SER A 52 22.18 -3.73 23.80
CA SER A 52 23.43 -3.72 23.02
C SER A 52 23.70 -2.40 22.26
N HIS A 53 22.80 -1.42 22.29
CA HIS A 53 22.93 -0.14 21.57
C HIS A 53 22.82 1.10 22.47
N GLY A 54 22.88 0.93 23.79
CA GLY A 54 22.89 2.04 24.74
C GLY A 54 24.06 1.91 25.72
N ASP A 55 25.30 2.06 25.23
CA ASP A 55 26.44 2.37 26.09
C ASP A 55 27.62 2.92 25.29
N VAL A 56 27.58 4.21 24.96
CA VAL A 56 28.76 5.08 24.80
C VAL A 56 28.31 6.52 25.11
N THR A 57 28.60 7.01 26.31
CA THR A 57 29.24 8.32 26.57
C THR A 57 29.55 8.47 28.06
N ASN A 58 30.84 8.64 28.35
CA ASN A 58 31.42 9.07 29.63
C ASN A 58 31.06 10.51 29.99
N GLY A 59 31.07 10.81 31.29
CA GLY A 59 31.17 12.17 31.81
C GLY A 59 31.23 12.20 33.34
N ASN A 60 32.43 12.41 33.88
CA ASN A 60 32.78 12.63 35.28
C ASN A 60 31.82 13.55 36.05
N ASP A 61 31.59 13.28 37.33
CA ASP A 61 31.89 14.23 38.42
C ASP A 61 31.91 13.54 39.78
N ALA A 62 32.85 14.00 40.61
CA ALA A 62 33.23 13.45 41.90
C ALA A 62 32.52 14.14 43.08
N ALA A 63 32.60 13.47 44.23
CA ALA A 63 32.46 13.96 45.61
C ALA A 63 31.05 14.08 46.22
N GLY A 64 30.84 13.38 47.35
CA GLY A 64 29.68 13.55 48.24
C GLY A 64 29.51 12.44 49.28
N PHE A 65 30.07 12.66 50.47
CA PHE A 65 30.15 11.83 51.69
C PHE A 65 28.79 11.48 52.39
N ILE A 66 28.64 10.20 52.85
CA ILE A 66 28.32 9.66 54.23
C ILE A 66 26.98 10.06 54.96
N PRO A 67 26.37 9.30 55.95
CA PRO A 67 26.46 7.87 56.42
C PRO A 67 25.13 7.09 56.70
N LEU A 68 25.28 5.75 56.78
CA LEU A 68 24.82 4.72 57.77
C LEU A 68 23.60 4.92 58.71
N THR A 69 22.83 3.83 58.89
CA THR A 69 22.57 3.07 60.15
C THR A 69 21.58 1.92 59.85
N GLY A 70 21.88 0.62 60.03
CA GLY A 70 21.93 -0.20 61.26
C GLY A 70 21.17 -1.51 60.93
N GLY A 71 21.46 -2.74 61.35
CA GLY A 71 22.39 -3.34 62.30
C GLY A 71 21.64 -4.44 63.07
N THR A 72 21.91 -5.74 62.81
CA THR A 72 21.77 -6.84 63.80
C THR A 72 22.48 -8.12 63.36
N VAL A 73 22.87 -8.95 64.33
CA VAL A 73 24.13 -9.71 64.43
C VAL A 73 23.86 -11.11 65.06
N LEU A 74 24.42 -12.19 64.47
CA LEU A 74 24.94 -13.48 65.04
C LEU A 74 23.99 -14.61 65.60
N PRO A 75 24.47 -15.87 65.88
CA PRO A 75 25.44 -16.79 65.21
C PRO A 75 25.05 -18.32 65.27
N PRO A 76 25.94 -19.37 65.39
CA PRO A 76 26.06 -20.48 64.42
C PRO A 76 25.73 -21.89 64.96
N THR A 77 25.42 -22.88 64.10
CA THR A 77 25.67 -24.31 64.43
C THR A 77 25.74 -25.22 63.19
N THR A 78 26.78 -26.07 63.17
CA THR A 78 27.09 -27.25 62.35
C THR A 78 25.91 -28.26 62.28
N THR A 79 25.72 -29.14 61.28
CA THR A 79 26.62 -30.16 60.72
C THR A 79 25.91 -30.92 59.56
N ASN A 80 26.71 -31.58 58.71
CA ASN A 80 26.41 -32.77 57.87
C ASN A 80 26.33 -32.59 56.35
N THR A 81 27.47 -32.92 55.76
CA THR A 81 27.75 -33.48 54.43
C THR A 81 26.59 -34.29 53.83
N THR A 82 26.12 -33.89 52.65
CA THR A 82 25.72 -34.80 51.56
C THR A 82 26.01 -34.11 50.23
N THR A 83 27.07 -34.56 49.58
CA THR A 83 27.42 -34.21 48.20
C THR A 83 26.37 -34.81 47.29
N ILE A 84 25.44 -34.01 46.76
CA ILE A 84 24.55 -34.43 45.69
C ILE A 84 25.11 -33.93 44.36
N THR A 85 25.68 -34.88 43.63
CA THR A 85 26.10 -34.81 42.24
C THR A 85 24.92 -34.35 41.38
N MET A 86 24.95 -33.12 40.85
CA MET A 86 24.03 -32.74 39.77
C MET A 86 24.56 -33.33 38.46
N THR A 87 23.94 -34.42 38.05
CA THR A 87 24.05 -34.98 36.70
C THR A 87 23.68 -33.89 35.69
N SER A 88 24.64 -33.55 34.84
CA SER A 88 24.40 -32.80 33.62
C SER A 88 23.47 -33.64 32.74
N VAL A 89 22.21 -33.23 32.66
CA VAL A 89 21.32 -33.68 31.59
C VAL A 89 21.86 -33.07 30.31
N SER A 90 22.71 -33.84 29.64
CA SER A 90 23.09 -33.64 28.25
C SER A 90 21.82 -33.80 27.41
N SER A 91 21.21 -32.67 27.04
CA SER A 91 20.30 -32.67 25.91
C SER A 91 21.14 -32.90 24.64
N PRO A 92 20.78 -33.88 23.79
CA PRO A 92 21.51 -34.12 22.56
C PRO A 92 21.11 -33.03 21.59
N THR A 93 21.83 -31.90 21.58
CA THR A 93 21.88 -31.03 20.41
C THR A 93 22.72 -31.74 19.37
N SER A 94 22.14 -32.74 18.71
CA SER A 94 22.57 -33.03 17.35
C SER A 94 22.25 -31.77 16.53
N PRO A 95 23.22 -31.16 15.84
CA PRO A 95 22.87 -30.17 14.85
C PRO A 95 22.19 -30.97 13.75
N VAL A 96 20.86 -30.95 13.70
CA VAL A 96 20.17 -31.19 12.44
C VAL A 96 20.54 -29.99 11.57
N SER A 97 21.74 -30.09 10.98
CA SER A 97 22.16 -29.38 9.80
C SER A 97 21.20 -29.84 8.71
N SER A 98 20.01 -29.24 8.70
CA SER A 98 19.26 -29.14 7.46
C SER A 98 20.21 -28.38 6.54
N LYS A 99 20.74 -29.11 5.55
CA LYS A 99 21.46 -28.54 4.42
C LYS A 99 20.47 -27.69 3.62
N CYS A 100 19.95 -26.61 4.21
CA CYS A 100 19.43 -25.51 3.46
C CYS A 100 20.67 -24.86 2.82
N PRO A 101 20.75 -24.80 1.47
CA PRO A 101 21.85 -24.10 0.83
C PRO A 101 21.95 -22.70 1.44
N ALA A 102 23.15 -22.25 1.81
CA ALA A 102 23.33 -20.92 2.41
C ALA A 102 22.72 -19.79 1.54
N ALA A 103 22.61 -20.01 0.23
CA ALA A 103 21.89 -19.16 -0.71
C ALA A 103 20.36 -19.12 -0.48
N VAL A 104 19.74 -20.25 -0.13
CA VAL A 104 18.31 -20.35 0.21
C VAL A 104 18.03 -19.63 1.52
N GLN A 105 18.88 -19.79 2.55
CA GLN A 105 18.69 -19.09 3.83
C GLN A 105 18.86 -17.57 3.70
N ARG A 106 19.77 -17.11 2.84
CA ARG A 106 19.98 -15.67 2.56
C ARG A 106 18.83 -15.04 1.78
N ASN A 107 18.22 -15.76 0.84
CA ASN A 107 17.13 -15.25 0.00
C ASN A 107 15.72 -15.58 0.54
N TRP A 108 15.63 -16.37 1.62
CA TRP A 108 14.36 -16.83 2.18
C TRP A 108 13.38 -15.70 2.54
N PRO A 109 13.77 -14.59 3.19
CA PRO A 109 12.82 -13.52 3.52
C PRO A 109 12.18 -12.87 2.28
N ILE A 110 12.90 -12.85 1.16
CA ILE A 110 12.44 -12.24 -0.10
C ILE A 110 11.51 -13.20 -0.86
N VAL A 111 11.82 -14.50 -0.86
CA VAL A 111 11.05 -15.51 -1.60
C VAL A 111 9.87 -16.08 -0.78
N SER A 112 9.96 -16.08 0.54
CA SER A 112 8.93 -16.66 1.43
C SER A 112 7.60 -15.90 1.39
N GLN A 113 7.62 -14.56 1.28
CA GLN A 113 6.41 -13.76 1.20
C GLN A 113 5.56 -14.07 -0.05
N PRO A 114 6.10 -14.00 -1.29
CA PRO A 114 5.32 -14.32 -2.47
C PRO A 114 4.92 -15.80 -2.53
N LEU A 115 5.72 -16.70 -1.95
CA LEU A 115 5.40 -18.12 -1.80
C LEU A 115 4.25 -18.35 -0.80
N ALA A 116 4.22 -17.64 0.32
CA ALA A 116 3.13 -17.72 1.29
C ALA A 116 1.80 -17.19 0.70
N LEU A 117 1.85 -16.13 -0.10
CA LEU A 117 0.67 -15.68 -0.84
C LEU A 117 0.19 -16.74 -1.84
N LEU A 118 1.13 -17.39 -2.54
CA LEU A 118 0.81 -18.49 -3.45
C LEU A 118 0.12 -19.64 -2.71
N THR A 119 0.64 -20.06 -1.57
CA THR A 119 0.03 -21.15 -0.78
C THR A 119 -1.35 -20.75 -0.28
N VAL A 120 -1.56 -19.50 0.15
CA VAL A 120 -2.89 -19.01 0.52
C VAL A 120 -3.86 -19.10 -0.66
N PHE A 121 -3.50 -18.61 -1.85
CA PHE A 121 -4.38 -18.71 -3.02
C PHE A 121 -4.65 -20.17 -3.43
N ALA A 122 -3.65 -21.04 -3.34
CA ALA A 122 -3.82 -22.46 -3.63
C ALA A 122 -4.73 -23.17 -2.61
N LEU A 123 -4.60 -22.85 -1.33
CA LEU A 123 -5.48 -23.37 -0.28
C LEU A 123 -6.91 -22.85 -0.45
N LEU A 124 -7.09 -21.57 -0.76
CA LEU A 124 -8.42 -21.01 -1.06
C LEU A 124 -9.05 -21.70 -2.27
N TRP A 125 -8.26 -21.98 -3.32
CA TRP A 125 -8.73 -22.74 -4.48
C TRP A 125 -9.13 -24.17 -4.10
N ALA A 126 -8.31 -24.89 -3.32
CA ALA A 126 -8.60 -26.25 -2.89
C ALA A 126 -9.83 -26.33 -1.97
N ILE A 127 -9.97 -25.39 -1.04
CA ILE A 127 -11.15 -25.27 -0.16
C ILE A 127 -12.40 -24.99 -0.99
N ALA A 128 -12.32 -24.06 -1.95
CA ALA A 128 -13.44 -23.76 -2.83
C ALA A 128 -13.84 -25.00 -3.66
N ALA A 129 -12.87 -25.75 -4.19
CA ALA A 129 -13.12 -27.00 -4.90
C ALA A 129 -13.77 -28.09 -4.02
N ALA A 130 -13.43 -28.13 -2.73
CA ALA A 130 -13.93 -29.13 -1.78
C ALA A 130 -15.32 -28.79 -1.21
N ILE A 131 -15.64 -27.52 -0.99
CA ILE A 131 -16.88 -27.07 -0.32
C ILE A 131 -17.99 -26.73 -1.33
N LEU A 132 -17.64 -26.19 -2.50
CA LEU A 132 -18.66 -25.73 -3.45
C LEU A 132 -19.37 -26.92 -4.13
N PRO A 133 -20.68 -26.79 -4.41
CA PRO A 133 -21.43 -27.79 -5.16
C PRO A 133 -20.72 -28.19 -6.46
N PRO A 134 -20.84 -29.45 -6.92
CA PRO A 134 -20.18 -29.96 -8.13
C PRO A 134 -20.50 -29.15 -9.40
N GLU A 135 -21.65 -28.48 -9.43
CA GLU A 135 -22.07 -27.55 -10.49
C GLU A 135 -21.18 -26.29 -10.59
N LEU A 136 -20.60 -25.87 -9.46
CA LEU A 136 -19.78 -24.66 -9.29
C LEU A 136 -18.27 -24.98 -9.21
N SER A 137 -17.90 -26.19 -8.81
CA SER A 137 -16.51 -26.66 -8.69
C SER A 137 -15.97 -27.32 -9.97
N HIS A 138 -16.77 -27.38 -11.05
CA HIS A 138 -16.27 -27.83 -12.34
C HIS A 138 -15.06 -26.98 -12.78
N PRO A 139 -13.94 -27.57 -13.25
CA PRO A 139 -12.75 -26.81 -13.64
C PRO A 139 -13.00 -25.76 -14.73
N SER A 140 -14.06 -25.95 -15.53
CA SER A 140 -14.53 -25.02 -16.56
C SER A 140 -15.54 -23.99 -16.05
N GLY A 141 -15.96 -24.06 -14.79
CA GLY A 141 -16.90 -23.12 -14.18
C GLY A 141 -16.26 -21.74 -13.97
N GLY A 142 -17.07 -20.68 -14.05
CA GLY A 142 -16.58 -19.29 -13.97
C GLY A 142 -15.81 -18.98 -12.68
N LEU A 143 -16.25 -19.52 -11.53
CA LEU A 143 -15.58 -19.32 -10.24
C LEU A 143 -14.22 -20.00 -10.18
N MET A 144 -14.10 -21.26 -10.62
CA MET A 144 -12.83 -21.98 -10.64
C MET A 144 -11.84 -21.35 -11.60
N ARG A 145 -12.32 -20.87 -12.76
CA ARG A 145 -11.51 -20.10 -13.72
C ARG A 145 -11.02 -18.79 -13.12
N LEU A 146 -11.88 -18.06 -12.38
CA LEU A 146 -11.50 -16.84 -11.69
C LEU A 146 -10.44 -17.07 -10.61
N LEU A 147 -10.58 -18.12 -9.80
CA LEU A 147 -9.57 -18.47 -8.79
C LEU A 147 -8.26 -18.95 -9.45
N PHE A 148 -8.35 -19.71 -10.54
CA PHE A 148 -7.18 -20.15 -11.30
C PHE A 148 -6.45 -18.96 -11.95
N LEU A 149 -7.17 -17.92 -12.38
CA LEU A 149 -6.58 -16.66 -12.81
C LEU A 149 -5.70 -16.05 -11.70
N PHE A 150 -6.17 -16.01 -10.44
CA PHE A 150 -5.43 -15.43 -9.33
C PHE A 150 -4.23 -16.27 -8.89
N VAL A 151 -4.39 -17.60 -8.81
CA VAL A 151 -3.29 -18.52 -8.51
C VAL A 151 -2.21 -18.39 -9.58
N GLY A 152 -2.58 -18.45 -10.86
CA GLY A 152 -1.65 -18.31 -11.97
C GLY A 152 -1.00 -16.92 -12.06
N ALA A 153 -1.71 -15.86 -11.68
CA ALA A 153 -1.14 -14.52 -11.61
C ALA A 153 -0.06 -14.46 -10.53
N GLN A 154 -0.30 -15.06 -9.37
CA GLN A 154 0.68 -15.11 -8.29
C GLN A 154 1.89 -15.97 -8.68
N THR A 155 1.71 -17.14 -9.31
CA THR A 155 2.83 -17.98 -9.78
C THR A 155 3.68 -17.24 -10.81
N CYS A 156 3.06 -16.64 -11.83
CA CYS A 156 3.78 -15.87 -12.85
C CYS A 156 4.45 -14.64 -12.26
N GLY A 157 3.83 -13.97 -11.29
CA GLY A 157 4.44 -12.87 -10.55
C GLY A 157 5.71 -13.30 -9.82
N VAL A 158 5.69 -14.45 -9.13
CA VAL A 158 6.89 -15.02 -8.49
C VAL A 158 7.96 -15.34 -9.53
N LEU A 159 7.61 -16.03 -10.62
CA LEU A 159 8.53 -16.40 -11.69
C LEU A 159 9.23 -15.18 -12.30
N VAL A 160 8.49 -14.11 -12.59
CA VAL A 160 9.05 -12.85 -13.11
C VAL A 160 9.93 -12.16 -12.07
N SER A 161 9.55 -12.20 -10.78
CA SER A 161 10.37 -11.61 -9.72
C SER A 161 11.77 -12.25 -9.60
N LEU A 162 11.91 -13.54 -9.95
CA LEU A 162 13.19 -14.24 -9.98
C LEU A 162 14.14 -13.67 -11.06
N THR A 163 13.60 -13.07 -12.11
CA THR A 163 14.40 -12.44 -13.18
C THR A 163 14.87 -11.02 -12.84
N GLY A 164 14.47 -10.50 -11.67
CA GLY A 164 14.79 -9.13 -11.24
C GLY A 164 13.82 -8.05 -11.75
N LEU A 165 12.80 -8.45 -12.53
CA LEU A 165 11.72 -7.57 -12.98
C LEU A 165 10.62 -7.43 -11.92
N PRO A 166 9.82 -6.34 -11.95
CA PRO A 166 8.66 -6.20 -11.08
C PRO A 166 7.66 -7.35 -11.24
N ASP A 167 7.27 -7.98 -10.13
CA ASP A 167 6.29 -9.08 -10.05
C ASP A 167 4.94 -8.76 -10.72
N MET A 168 4.51 -7.50 -10.67
CA MET A 168 3.29 -6.99 -11.33
C MET A 168 3.24 -7.29 -12.83
N LEU A 169 4.39 -7.31 -13.50
CA LEU A 169 4.45 -7.61 -14.94
C LEU A 169 4.10 -9.08 -15.20
N GLY A 170 4.52 -10.00 -14.33
CA GLY A 170 4.15 -11.41 -14.43
C GLY A 170 2.66 -11.65 -14.17
N MET A 171 2.10 -10.96 -13.18
CA MET A 171 0.66 -11.00 -12.88
C MET A 171 -0.19 -10.50 -14.05
N LEU A 172 0.23 -9.38 -14.66
CA LEU A 172 -0.41 -8.81 -15.84
C LEU A 172 -0.31 -9.73 -17.06
N PHE A 173 0.90 -10.22 -17.33
CA PHE A 173 1.17 -11.13 -18.44
C PHE A 173 0.31 -12.38 -18.38
N TRP A 174 0.16 -12.99 -17.20
CA TRP A 174 -0.73 -14.12 -17.01
C TRP A 174 -2.16 -13.79 -17.38
N GLY A 175 -2.68 -12.63 -16.95
CA GLY A 175 -4.03 -12.19 -17.32
C GLY A 175 -4.23 -12.05 -18.83
N VAL A 176 -3.26 -11.45 -19.53
CA VAL A 176 -3.28 -11.33 -20.99
C VAL A 176 -3.28 -12.72 -21.64
N LEU A 177 -2.36 -13.60 -21.23
CA LEU A 177 -2.30 -14.97 -21.74
C LEU A 177 -3.62 -15.71 -21.51
N TYR A 178 -4.18 -15.59 -20.31
CA TYR A 178 -5.42 -16.24 -19.89
C TYR A 178 -6.61 -15.87 -20.78
N ALA A 179 -6.71 -14.59 -21.16
CA ALA A 179 -7.76 -14.13 -22.07
C ALA A 179 -7.57 -14.62 -23.50
N ASN A 180 -6.34 -14.59 -24.01
CA ASN A 180 -6.06 -14.94 -25.40
C ASN A 180 -6.07 -16.46 -25.66
N VAL A 181 -5.94 -17.28 -24.61
CA VAL A 181 -6.17 -18.74 -24.69
C VAL A 181 -7.67 -19.08 -24.64
N GLY A 182 -8.55 -18.12 -24.34
CA GLY A 182 -10.01 -18.33 -24.27
C GLY A 182 -10.49 -18.85 -22.92
N TRP A 183 -9.71 -18.70 -21.85
CA TRP A 183 -10.10 -19.11 -20.49
C TRP A 183 -10.79 -17.99 -19.70
N ALA A 184 -10.76 -16.74 -20.17
CA ALA A 184 -11.32 -15.56 -19.48
C ALA A 184 -12.86 -15.42 -19.55
N ASP A 185 -13.59 -16.52 -19.76
CA ASP A 185 -15.05 -16.51 -19.68
C ASP A 185 -15.51 -16.85 -18.25
N PHE A 186 -16.05 -15.82 -17.59
CA PHE A 186 -16.54 -15.82 -16.21
C PHE A 186 -18.05 -15.55 -16.14
N ALA A 187 -18.82 -16.19 -17.03
CA ALA A 187 -20.27 -16.08 -17.04
C ALA A 187 -20.89 -16.18 -15.62
N GLY A 188 -21.61 -15.14 -15.20
CA GLY A 188 -22.27 -15.05 -13.89
C GLY A 188 -21.48 -14.35 -12.78
N TYR A 189 -20.18 -14.07 -12.96
CA TYR A 189 -19.30 -13.52 -11.90
C TYR A 189 -18.77 -12.12 -12.18
N GLN A 190 -19.30 -11.41 -13.18
CA GLN A 190 -18.83 -10.07 -13.54
C GLN A 190 -18.95 -9.07 -12.37
N ARG A 191 -19.97 -9.21 -11.52
CA ARG A 191 -20.13 -8.38 -10.31
C ARG A 191 -18.99 -8.58 -9.31
N VAL A 192 -18.47 -9.79 -9.18
CA VAL A 192 -17.34 -10.09 -8.29
C VAL A 192 -16.08 -9.44 -8.82
N GLU A 193 -15.84 -9.45 -10.14
CA GLU A 193 -14.70 -8.77 -10.75
C GLU A 193 -14.72 -7.26 -10.48
N VAL A 194 -15.88 -6.62 -10.70
CA VAL A 194 -16.05 -5.18 -10.44
C VAL A 194 -15.83 -4.89 -8.96
N PHE A 195 -16.42 -5.67 -8.06
CA PHE A 195 -16.22 -5.53 -6.62
C PHE A 195 -14.74 -5.64 -6.22
N LEU A 196 -14.02 -6.63 -6.75
CA LEU A 196 -12.60 -6.82 -6.45
C LEU A 196 -11.73 -5.64 -6.94
N ARG A 197 -12.01 -5.11 -8.14
CA ARG A 197 -11.33 -3.91 -8.66
C ARG A 197 -11.65 -2.67 -7.83
N GLU A 198 -12.90 -2.51 -7.39
CA GLU A 198 -13.29 -1.40 -6.50
C GLU A 198 -12.59 -1.47 -5.15
N MET A 199 -12.49 -2.66 -4.54
CA MET A 199 -11.76 -2.84 -3.29
C MET A 199 -10.27 -2.54 -3.45
N ALA A 200 -9.66 -2.93 -4.57
CA ALA A 200 -8.29 -2.55 -4.89
C ALA A 200 -8.12 -1.04 -5.04
N LEU A 201 -9.04 -0.38 -5.73
CA LEU A 201 -9.05 1.07 -5.90
C LEU A 201 -9.18 1.81 -4.56
N VAL A 202 -10.10 1.38 -3.69
CA VAL A 202 -10.26 1.93 -2.34
C VAL A 202 -8.97 1.77 -1.54
N ASN A 203 -8.34 0.60 -1.57
CA ASN A 203 -7.10 0.35 -0.84
C ASN A 203 -5.96 1.27 -1.31
N ILE A 204 -5.83 1.51 -2.62
CA ILE A 204 -4.84 2.45 -3.17
C ILE A 204 -5.14 3.88 -2.75
N MET A 205 -6.41 4.31 -2.74
CA MET A 205 -6.81 5.65 -2.28
C MET A 205 -6.47 5.86 -0.80
N LEU A 206 -6.72 4.86 0.05
CA LEU A 206 -6.37 4.92 1.47
C LEU A 206 -4.86 5.00 1.68
N LEU A 207 -4.08 4.18 0.96
CA LEU A 207 -2.62 4.23 0.99
C LEU A 207 -2.08 5.58 0.53
N ALA A 208 -2.64 6.16 -0.54
CA ALA A 208 -2.26 7.48 -1.03
C ALA A 208 -2.52 8.57 0.03
N GLY A 209 -3.67 8.54 0.69
CA GLY A 209 -3.99 9.45 1.79
C GLY A 209 -3.05 9.31 3.00
N LEU A 210 -2.74 8.07 3.41
CA LEU A 210 -1.81 7.80 4.52
C LEU A 210 -0.34 8.10 4.18
N GLY A 211 0.02 8.05 2.89
CA GLY A 211 1.35 8.35 2.38
C GLY A 211 1.70 9.85 2.35
N LEU A 212 0.69 10.73 2.40
CA LEU A 212 0.90 12.17 2.48
C LEU A 212 1.47 12.58 3.84
N ASP A 213 2.61 13.25 3.83
CA ASP A 213 3.25 13.82 5.02
C ASP A 213 2.88 15.30 5.16
N TYR A 214 2.04 15.62 6.15
CA TYR A 214 1.67 17.01 6.46
C TYR A 214 2.86 17.91 6.80
N GLY A 215 3.87 17.38 7.50
CA GLY A 215 5.05 18.15 7.90
C GLY A 215 5.86 18.58 6.69
N ALA A 216 6.19 17.62 5.81
CA ALA A 216 6.89 17.88 4.56
C ALA A 216 6.06 18.74 3.60
N LEU A 217 4.76 18.47 3.49
CA LEU A 217 3.85 19.25 2.65
C LEU A 217 3.77 20.70 3.11
N ARG A 218 3.78 20.98 4.41
CA ARG A 218 3.75 22.36 4.95
C ARG A 218 5.07 23.10 4.75
N SER A 219 6.21 22.45 4.97
CA SER A 219 7.52 23.09 4.88
C SER A 219 7.96 23.37 3.44
N LEU A 220 7.59 22.49 2.51
CA LEU A 220 7.99 22.55 1.10
C LEU A 220 6.79 22.72 0.15
N PHE A 221 5.65 23.23 0.64
CA PHE A 221 4.37 23.26 -0.10
C PHE A 221 4.51 23.81 -1.51
N ARG A 222 5.08 25.01 -1.64
CA ARG A 222 5.21 25.69 -2.94
C ARG A 222 6.03 24.88 -3.92
N PHE A 223 7.14 24.31 -3.44
CA PHE A 223 8.05 23.53 -4.25
C PHE A 223 7.45 22.18 -4.67
N ILE A 224 6.85 21.45 -3.72
CA ILE A 224 6.15 20.17 -4.01
C ILE A 224 5.00 20.42 -4.99
N MET A 225 4.16 21.43 -4.76
CA MET A 225 3.03 21.73 -5.64
C MET A 225 3.48 22.16 -7.04
N GLN A 226 4.56 22.95 -7.16
CA GLN A 226 5.11 23.32 -8.46
C GLN A 226 5.63 22.09 -9.21
N LEU A 227 6.39 21.22 -8.52
CA LEU A 227 6.96 19.99 -9.09
C LEU A 227 5.90 18.92 -9.38
N THR A 228 4.73 18.97 -8.74
CA THR A 228 3.59 18.08 -9.00
C THR A 228 2.66 18.63 -10.08
N LEU A 229 2.25 19.90 -10.02
CA LEU A 229 1.23 20.46 -10.91
C LEU A 229 1.76 20.74 -12.32
N VAL A 230 2.92 21.39 -12.44
CA VAL A 230 3.44 21.79 -13.76
C VAL A 230 3.64 20.58 -14.68
N PRO A 231 4.26 19.48 -14.22
CA PRO A 231 4.49 18.33 -15.09
C PRO A 231 3.21 17.55 -15.38
N THR A 232 2.30 17.50 -14.42
CA THR A 232 1.01 16.83 -14.59
C THR A 232 0.11 17.56 -15.56
N VAL A 233 0.01 18.89 -15.48
CA VAL A 233 -0.73 19.68 -16.47
C VAL A 233 -0.12 19.52 -17.86
N ALA A 234 1.21 19.57 -17.97
CA ALA A 234 1.89 19.37 -19.25
C ALA A 234 1.64 17.97 -19.84
N GLU A 235 1.76 16.91 -19.04
CA GLU A 235 1.53 15.53 -19.48
C GLU A 235 0.07 15.29 -19.85
N VAL A 236 -0.88 15.68 -18.98
CA VAL A 236 -2.33 15.51 -19.23
C VAL A 236 -2.74 16.27 -20.49
N THR A 237 -2.27 17.50 -20.68
CA THR A 237 -2.57 18.29 -21.89
C THR A 237 -2.00 17.63 -23.13
N THR A 238 -0.76 17.14 -23.07
CA THR A 238 -0.11 16.44 -24.19
C THR A 238 -0.88 15.17 -24.55
N VAL A 239 -1.26 14.36 -23.56
CA VAL A 239 -2.07 13.15 -23.78
C VAL A 239 -3.45 13.50 -24.33
N ALA A 240 -4.11 14.54 -23.82
CA ALA A 240 -5.43 14.96 -24.29
C ALA A 240 -5.40 15.40 -25.77
N ILE A 241 -4.39 16.18 -26.17
CA ILE A 241 -4.21 16.61 -27.56
C ILE A 241 -3.90 15.40 -28.45
N LEU A 242 -2.92 14.57 -28.09
CA LEU A 242 -2.51 13.43 -28.90
C LEU A 242 -3.61 12.37 -29.02
N SER A 243 -4.32 12.08 -27.94
CA SER A 243 -5.44 11.13 -27.98
C SER A 243 -6.62 11.64 -28.79
N ARG A 244 -6.84 12.96 -28.86
CA ARG A 244 -7.84 13.55 -29.75
C ARG A 244 -7.52 13.31 -31.22
N TYR A 245 -6.26 13.54 -31.61
CA TYR A 245 -5.86 13.50 -33.02
C TYR A 245 -5.40 12.11 -33.50
N LEU A 246 -4.78 11.30 -32.64
CA LEU A 246 -4.27 9.97 -33.01
C LEU A 246 -5.24 8.84 -32.66
N LEU A 247 -5.97 8.96 -31.54
CA LEU A 247 -6.87 7.89 -31.04
C LEU A 247 -8.36 8.22 -31.24
N ALA A 248 -8.66 9.35 -31.91
CA ALA A 248 -10.01 9.85 -32.17
C ALA A 248 -10.89 10.00 -30.91
N LEU A 249 -10.29 10.15 -29.72
CA LEU A 249 -11.04 10.31 -28.47
C LEU A 249 -11.62 11.73 -28.36
N PRO A 250 -12.81 11.90 -27.75
CA PRO A 250 -13.29 13.23 -27.35
C PRO A 250 -12.36 13.87 -26.30
N TRP A 251 -12.37 15.20 -26.21
CA TRP A 251 -11.51 15.94 -25.26
C TRP A 251 -11.59 15.43 -23.82
N LEU A 252 -12.80 15.17 -23.31
CA LEU A 252 -13.00 14.71 -21.95
C LEU A 252 -12.41 13.30 -21.71
N TRP A 253 -12.49 12.41 -22.71
CA TRP A 253 -11.85 11.10 -22.69
C TRP A 253 -10.32 11.19 -22.81
N GLY A 254 -9.82 12.15 -23.58
CA GLY A 254 -8.38 12.43 -23.66
C GLY A 254 -7.82 12.95 -22.34
N VAL A 255 -8.53 13.83 -21.65
CA VAL A 255 -8.19 14.29 -20.30
C VAL A 255 -8.26 13.14 -19.29
N LEU A 256 -9.31 12.31 -19.36
CA LEU A 256 -9.44 11.10 -18.54
C LEU A 256 -8.21 10.19 -18.70
N LEU A 257 -7.84 9.89 -19.95
CA LEU A 257 -6.65 9.10 -20.26
C LEU A 257 -5.37 9.75 -19.73
N GLY A 258 -5.23 11.07 -19.90
CA GLY A 258 -4.11 11.83 -19.35
C GLY A 258 -4.00 11.70 -17.84
N LEU A 259 -5.13 11.75 -17.11
CA LEU A 259 -5.17 11.61 -15.65
C LEU A 259 -4.85 10.18 -15.17
N VAL A 260 -5.21 9.16 -15.94
CA VAL A 260 -4.76 7.78 -15.67
C VAL A 260 -3.26 7.65 -15.91
N VAL A 261 -2.77 8.18 -17.02
CA VAL A 261 -1.36 8.06 -17.42
C VAL A 261 -0.46 8.86 -16.48
N THR A 262 -0.81 10.08 -16.08
CA THR A 262 0.05 10.97 -15.26
C THR A 262 0.33 10.47 -13.84
N ALA A 263 -0.42 9.50 -13.32
CA ALA A 263 -0.16 8.93 -12.00
C ALA A 263 1.21 8.24 -11.96
N ILE A 264 1.96 8.41 -10.88
CA ILE A 264 3.26 7.75 -10.69
C ILE A 264 3.00 6.45 -9.91
N SER A 265 3.91 5.48 -9.94
CA SER A 265 3.80 4.27 -9.12
C SER A 265 4.70 4.35 -7.88
N PRO A 266 4.17 4.63 -6.68
CA PRO A 266 4.97 4.74 -5.46
C PRO A 266 5.70 3.46 -5.15
N ASN A 267 5.07 2.30 -5.35
CA ASN A 267 5.69 0.99 -5.03
C ASN A 267 6.98 0.75 -5.82
N VAL A 268 7.02 1.12 -7.10
CA VAL A 268 8.24 0.95 -7.92
C VAL A 268 9.30 1.96 -7.49
N VAL A 269 8.89 3.20 -7.20
CA VAL A 269 9.82 4.26 -6.80
C VAL A 269 10.41 3.99 -5.41
N VAL A 270 9.57 3.71 -4.42
CA VAL A 270 9.94 3.48 -3.01
C VAL A 270 10.86 2.27 -2.88
N THR A 271 10.60 1.17 -3.59
CA THR A 271 11.48 -0.01 -3.54
C THR A 271 12.90 0.29 -4.03
N VAL A 272 13.03 1.13 -5.07
CA VAL A 272 14.35 1.61 -5.52
C VAL A 272 14.96 2.55 -4.49
N LEU A 273 14.19 3.51 -3.95
CA LEU A 273 14.70 4.44 -2.92
C LEU A 273 15.15 3.75 -1.64
N LEU A 274 14.49 2.66 -1.23
CA LEU A 274 14.90 1.86 -0.07
C LEU A 274 16.24 1.16 -0.32
N ARG A 275 16.44 0.57 -1.51
CA ARG A 275 17.75 0.01 -1.90
C ARG A 275 18.85 1.08 -1.90
N LEU A 276 18.55 2.27 -2.44
CA LEU A 276 19.51 3.38 -2.45
C LEU A 276 19.81 3.94 -1.06
N LYS A 277 18.84 3.86 -0.14
CA LYS A 277 19.04 4.21 1.27
C LYS A 277 20.01 3.25 1.95
N GLU A 278 19.94 1.95 1.65
CA GLU A 278 20.91 0.96 2.12
C GLU A 278 22.32 1.26 1.58
N GLU A 279 22.41 1.73 0.33
CA GLU A 279 23.67 2.15 -0.32
C GLU A 279 24.15 3.55 0.08
N ARG A 280 23.41 4.26 0.97
CA ARG A 280 23.67 5.64 1.42
C ARG A 280 23.78 6.68 0.30
N LEU A 281 23.08 6.47 -0.81
CA LEU A 281 23.01 7.43 -1.92
C LEU A 281 21.84 8.40 -1.72
N GLY A 282 22.06 9.71 -1.92
CA GLY A 282 20.98 10.71 -1.98
C GLY A 282 20.37 11.13 -0.64
N LEU A 283 20.99 10.77 0.50
CA LEU A 283 20.47 11.07 1.84
C LEU A 283 20.64 12.54 2.27
N ASN A 284 21.63 13.25 1.72
CA ASN A 284 22.10 14.53 2.24
C ASN A 284 21.11 15.71 2.07
N LYS A 285 20.25 15.67 1.05
CA LYS A 285 19.31 16.77 0.70
C LYS A 285 17.84 16.40 0.87
N GLY A 286 17.55 15.30 1.58
CA GLY A 286 16.17 14.82 1.74
C GLY A 286 15.49 14.44 0.41
N ILE A 287 16.26 14.07 -0.62
CA ILE A 287 15.76 13.75 -1.97
C ILE A 287 14.73 12.62 -1.92
N HIS A 288 14.96 11.61 -1.07
CA HIS A 288 14.02 10.49 -0.92
C HIS A 288 12.67 10.97 -0.36
N THR A 289 12.69 11.80 0.69
CA THR A 289 11.47 12.38 1.27
C THR A 289 10.75 13.27 0.26
N LEU A 290 11.49 14.08 -0.51
CA LEU A 290 10.93 14.91 -1.57
C LEU A 290 10.24 14.06 -2.64
N ILE A 291 10.91 13.03 -3.16
CA ILE A 291 10.34 12.14 -4.18
C ILE A 291 9.06 11.49 -3.65
N ILE A 292 9.10 10.91 -2.44
CA ILE A 292 7.93 10.27 -1.83
C ILE A 292 6.76 11.26 -1.68
N ALA A 293 7.03 12.50 -1.26
CA ALA A 293 6.00 13.53 -1.12
C ALA A 293 5.40 13.96 -2.47
N VAL A 294 6.25 14.17 -3.48
CA VAL A 294 5.81 14.55 -4.84
C VAL A 294 5.01 13.43 -5.50
N THR A 295 5.45 12.17 -5.40
CA THR A 295 4.72 11.03 -5.96
C THR A 295 3.37 10.85 -5.28
N SER A 296 3.32 10.93 -3.95
CA SER A 296 2.06 10.78 -3.20
C SER A 296 1.07 11.91 -3.51
N CYS A 297 1.57 13.15 -3.59
CA CYS A 297 0.74 14.31 -3.96
C CYS A 297 0.21 14.20 -5.40
N ASN A 298 1.06 13.77 -6.34
CA ASN A 298 0.69 13.53 -7.73
C ASN A 298 -0.43 12.49 -7.84
N ASP A 299 -0.32 11.38 -7.10
CA ASP A 299 -1.31 10.31 -7.18
C ASP A 299 -2.64 10.72 -6.58
N VAL A 300 -2.63 11.44 -5.46
CA VAL A 300 -3.86 12.00 -4.88
C VAL A 300 -4.53 12.95 -5.87
N LEU A 301 -3.77 13.87 -6.49
CA LEU A 301 -4.30 14.78 -7.51
C LEU A 301 -4.89 14.02 -8.71
N ALA A 302 -4.14 13.04 -9.24
CA ALA A 302 -4.54 12.26 -10.42
C ALA A 302 -5.80 11.44 -10.15
N ILE A 303 -5.87 10.70 -9.03
CA ILE A 303 -7.02 9.87 -8.65
C ILE A 303 -8.27 10.74 -8.42
N PHE A 304 -8.10 11.87 -7.72
CA PHE A 304 -9.21 12.80 -7.46
C PHE A 304 -9.77 13.38 -8.77
N LEU A 305 -8.92 13.97 -9.61
CA LEU A 305 -9.34 14.55 -10.88
C LEU A 305 -9.90 13.50 -11.83
N PHE A 306 -9.34 12.28 -11.84
CA PHE A 306 -9.89 11.17 -12.61
C PHE A 306 -11.35 10.89 -12.20
N GLY A 307 -11.64 10.83 -10.90
CA GLY A 307 -13.00 10.65 -10.40
C GLY A 307 -13.96 11.78 -10.80
N VAL A 308 -13.49 13.04 -10.85
CA VAL A 308 -14.26 14.19 -11.35
C VAL A 308 -14.61 13.99 -12.83
N ILE A 309 -13.59 13.77 -13.67
CA ILE A 309 -13.77 13.66 -15.12
C ILE A 309 -14.60 12.43 -15.48
N LEU A 310 -14.38 11.30 -14.80
CA LEU A 310 -15.17 10.09 -15.00
C LEU A 310 -16.64 10.32 -14.64
N GLY A 311 -16.91 11.01 -13.53
CA GLY A 311 -18.25 11.43 -13.15
C GLY A 311 -18.90 12.27 -14.25
N LEU A 312 -18.20 13.29 -14.76
CA LEU A 312 -18.71 14.16 -15.83
C LEU A 312 -19.02 13.41 -17.13
N ILE A 313 -18.22 12.40 -17.51
CA ILE A 313 -18.46 11.59 -18.73
C ILE A 313 -19.78 10.82 -18.64
N PHE A 314 -20.11 10.30 -17.45
CA PHE A 314 -21.25 9.38 -17.24
C PHE A 314 -22.45 10.02 -16.54
N THR A 315 -22.36 11.29 -16.15
CA THR A 315 -23.49 12.03 -15.57
C THR A 315 -24.48 12.40 -16.68
N THR A 316 -25.73 12.02 -16.49
CA THR A 316 -26.86 12.42 -17.34
C THR A 316 -27.60 13.58 -16.69
N GLY A 317 -27.75 14.72 -17.38
CA GLY A 317 -28.45 15.90 -16.85
C GLY A 317 -28.17 17.18 -17.62
N ASN A 318 -28.78 18.30 -17.23
CA ASN A 318 -28.52 19.62 -17.81
C ASN A 318 -27.07 20.07 -17.55
N LEU A 319 -26.45 20.79 -18.49
CA LEU A 319 -25.05 21.22 -18.40
C LEU A 319 -24.75 21.96 -17.08
N THR A 320 -25.68 22.79 -16.62
CA THR A 320 -25.57 23.54 -15.35
C THR A 320 -25.55 22.63 -14.12
N SER A 321 -26.38 21.57 -14.09
CA SER A 321 -26.37 20.61 -12.99
C SER A 321 -25.10 19.76 -12.99
N GLN A 322 -24.53 19.44 -14.15
CA GLN A 322 -23.28 18.69 -14.25
C GLN A 322 -22.07 19.51 -13.76
N ILE A 323 -22.01 20.79 -14.13
CA ILE A 323 -20.93 21.69 -13.68
C ILE A 323 -21.01 21.89 -12.15
N LEU A 324 -22.22 22.02 -11.59
CA LEU A 324 -22.42 22.24 -10.17
C LEU A 324 -22.16 20.97 -9.32
N GLN A 325 -22.39 19.78 -9.86
CA GLN A 325 -22.10 18.52 -9.18
C GLN A 325 -20.62 18.35 -8.82
N GLY A 326 -19.70 18.88 -9.63
CA GLY A 326 -18.27 18.83 -9.35
C GLY A 326 -17.90 19.50 -8.02
N PRO A 327 -18.07 20.83 -7.88
CA PRO A 327 -17.80 21.56 -6.63
C PRO A 327 -18.57 21.02 -5.43
N ILE A 328 -19.84 20.65 -5.60
CA ILE A 328 -20.63 20.07 -4.51
C ILE A 328 -20.02 18.73 -4.05
N GLY A 329 -19.65 17.85 -4.99
CA GLY A 329 -18.99 16.58 -4.68
C GLY A 329 -17.67 16.77 -3.93
N ILE A 330 -16.89 17.79 -4.25
CA ILE A 330 -15.66 18.15 -3.53
C ILE A 330 -15.96 18.51 -2.08
N VAL A 331 -16.96 19.37 -1.85
CA VAL A 331 -17.35 19.79 -0.50
C VAL A 331 -17.85 18.58 0.31
N ILE A 332 -18.71 17.75 -0.27
CA ILE A 332 -19.21 16.53 0.39
C ILE A 332 -18.05 15.59 0.75
N GLY A 333 -17.14 15.34 -0.19
CA GLY A 333 -15.97 14.49 0.04
C GLY A 333 -15.06 15.02 1.15
N LEU A 334 -14.78 16.33 1.16
CA LEU A 334 -13.99 16.97 2.23
C LEU A 334 -14.68 16.87 3.60
N VAL A 335 -15.98 17.18 3.68
CA VAL A 335 -16.74 17.14 4.94
C VAL A 335 -16.82 15.71 5.46
N TYR A 336 -17.20 14.75 4.62
CA TYR A 336 -17.25 13.34 5.01
C TYR A 336 -15.88 12.83 5.44
N GLY A 337 -14.84 13.08 4.63
CA GLY A 337 -13.50 12.58 4.90
C GLY A 337 -12.90 13.17 6.17
N THR A 338 -13.08 14.47 6.41
CA THR A 338 -12.63 15.10 7.65
C THR A 338 -13.40 14.58 8.86
N ALA A 339 -14.73 14.44 8.78
CA ALA A 339 -15.54 13.90 9.86
C ALA A 339 -15.13 12.45 10.22
N CYS A 340 -15.04 11.56 9.24
CA CYS A 340 -14.60 10.17 9.44
C CYS A 340 -13.14 10.09 9.93
N GLY A 341 -12.25 10.89 9.36
CA GLY A 341 -10.85 10.95 9.77
C GLY A 341 -10.67 11.43 11.21
N LEU A 342 -11.44 12.42 11.65
CA LEU A 342 -11.46 12.87 13.06
C LEU A 342 -12.08 11.80 13.97
N ALA A 343 -13.16 11.14 13.55
CA ALA A 343 -13.76 10.05 14.32
C ALA A 343 -12.75 8.91 14.56
N LEU A 344 -11.92 8.57 13.58
CA LEU A 344 -10.84 7.58 13.67
C LEU A 344 -9.70 7.96 14.63
N LEU A 345 -9.59 9.23 15.05
CA LEU A 345 -8.68 9.64 16.10
C LEU A 345 -9.22 9.30 17.49
N HIS A 346 -10.54 9.18 17.63
CA HIS A 346 -11.21 8.89 18.90
C HIS A 346 -11.66 7.43 19.01
N LEU A 347 -12.02 6.79 17.90
CA LEU A 347 -12.43 5.39 17.83
C LEU A 347 -11.38 4.53 17.10
N PRO A 348 -11.00 3.36 17.65
CA PRO A 348 -11.07 2.93 19.05
C PRO A 348 -10.18 3.73 20.00
N SER A 349 -10.54 3.67 21.30
CA SER A 349 -9.68 4.11 22.40
C SER A 349 -8.30 3.45 22.30
N TYR A 350 -7.25 4.23 22.56
CA TYR A 350 -5.86 3.80 22.43
C TYR A 350 -5.49 2.65 23.37
N GLN A 351 -6.20 2.52 24.50
CA GLN A 351 -5.99 1.46 25.48
C GLN A 351 -6.68 0.14 25.08
N ALA A 352 -7.40 0.10 23.96
CA ALA A 352 -8.03 -1.12 23.49
C ALA A 352 -6.99 -2.12 22.97
N LYS A 353 -7.07 -3.37 23.44
CA LYS A 353 -6.16 -4.49 23.07
C LYS A 353 -5.99 -4.68 21.56
N TYR A 354 -7.05 -4.45 20.77
CA TYR A 354 -7.06 -4.63 19.32
C TYR A 354 -7.14 -3.30 18.55
N SER A 355 -6.63 -2.22 19.12
CA SER A 355 -6.75 -0.85 18.57
C SER A 355 -6.30 -0.75 17.11
N ASN A 356 -5.13 -1.30 16.75
CA ASN A 356 -4.61 -1.23 15.38
C ASN A 356 -5.48 -1.98 14.36
N GLY A 357 -5.93 -3.19 14.71
CA GLY A 357 -6.80 -3.99 13.83
C GLY A 357 -8.16 -3.32 13.62
N LEU A 358 -8.76 -2.76 14.67
CA LEU A 358 -10.05 -2.08 14.53
C LEU A 358 -9.91 -0.74 13.80
N ARG A 359 -8.83 0.02 14.00
CA ARG A 359 -8.54 1.22 13.18
C ARG A 359 -8.42 0.88 11.71
N PHE A 360 -7.71 -0.21 11.38
CA PHE A 360 -7.64 -0.70 10.02
C PHE A 360 -9.03 -1.01 9.46
N THR A 361 -9.83 -1.81 10.17
CA THR A 361 -11.17 -2.19 9.72
C THR A 361 -12.08 -0.99 9.52
N VAL A 362 -12.14 -0.06 10.49
CA VAL A 362 -12.98 1.14 10.38
C VAL A 362 -12.48 2.05 9.25
N THR A 363 -11.17 2.19 9.06
CA THR A 363 -10.60 2.99 7.95
C THR A 363 -10.94 2.38 6.60
N ALA A 364 -10.78 1.07 6.45
CA ALA A 364 -11.13 0.34 5.23
C ALA A 364 -12.63 0.47 4.92
N LEU A 365 -13.50 0.25 5.91
CA LEU A 365 -14.94 0.36 5.74
C LEU A 365 -15.39 1.81 5.48
N ALA A 366 -14.82 2.80 6.14
CA ALA A 366 -15.13 4.22 5.90
C ALA A 366 -14.72 4.64 4.48
N GLY A 367 -13.57 4.16 3.99
CA GLY A 367 -13.11 4.36 2.62
C GLY A 367 -14.04 3.68 1.59
N THR A 368 -14.40 2.42 1.82
CA THR A 368 -15.34 1.69 0.96
C THR A 368 -16.72 2.36 0.94
N LEU A 369 -17.23 2.77 2.11
CA LEU A 369 -18.49 3.50 2.24
C LEU A 369 -18.44 4.85 1.51
N SER A 370 -17.31 5.55 1.55
CA SER A 370 -17.12 6.78 0.77
C SER A 370 -17.31 6.51 -0.72
N VAL A 371 -16.60 5.52 -1.27
CA VAL A 371 -16.63 5.24 -2.72
C VAL A 371 -17.98 4.68 -3.16
N VAL A 372 -18.51 3.65 -2.49
CA VAL A 372 -19.78 3.01 -2.86
C VAL A 372 -20.98 3.90 -2.51
N GLY A 373 -20.97 4.50 -1.32
CA GLY A 373 -22.05 5.38 -0.85
C GLY A 373 -22.19 6.65 -1.68
N SER A 374 -21.06 7.24 -2.12
CA SER A 374 -21.13 8.42 -2.99
C SER A 374 -21.78 8.13 -4.34
N LYS A 375 -21.59 6.93 -4.90
CA LYS A 375 -22.29 6.48 -6.12
C LYS A 375 -23.79 6.33 -5.86
N ALA A 376 -24.16 5.75 -4.72
CA ALA A 376 -25.57 5.58 -4.34
C ALA A 376 -26.30 6.91 -4.12
N VAL A 377 -25.60 7.94 -3.61
CA VAL A 377 -26.16 9.30 -3.39
C VAL A 377 -26.10 10.16 -4.67
N GLY A 378 -25.47 9.67 -5.75
CA GLY A 378 -25.40 10.39 -7.04
C GLY A 378 -24.27 11.42 -7.13
N TYR A 379 -23.27 11.37 -6.26
CA TYR A 379 -22.08 12.24 -6.28
C TYR A 379 -20.78 11.42 -6.29
N PRO A 380 -20.49 10.65 -7.36
CA PRO A 380 -19.34 9.73 -7.40
C PRO A 380 -17.99 10.44 -7.17
N THR A 381 -17.89 11.72 -7.52
CA THR A 381 -16.71 12.56 -7.26
C THR A 381 -16.38 12.71 -5.77
N ALA A 382 -17.39 12.70 -4.89
CA ALA A 382 -17.21 12.81 -3.44
C ALA A 382 -16.51 11.58 -2.86
N GLY A 383 -16.71 10.40 -3.45
CA GLY A 383 -16.24 9.13 -2.89
C GLY A 383 -14.73 9.00 -2.87
N ALA A 384 -14.07 9.30 -3.99
CA ALA A 384 -12.62 9.25 -4.11
C ALA A 384 -11.95 10.25 -3.15
N LEU A 385 -12.43 11.49 -3.13
CA LEU A 385 -11.88 12.53 -2.25
C LEU A 385 -12.13 12.22 -0.77
N GLY A 386 -13.34 11.79 -0.41
CA GLY A 386 -13.67 11.41 0.97
C GLY A 386 -12.83 10.24 1.47
N CYS A 387 -12.54 9.26 0.62
CA CYS A 387 -11.67 8.13 0.95
C CYS A 387 -10.24 8.59 1.26
N ILE A 388 -9.64 9.39 0.37
CA ILE A 388 -8.28 9.92 0.55
C ILE A 388 -8.19 10.84 1.78
N VAL A 389 -9.17 11.74 1.95
CA VAL A 389 -9.18 12.70 3.06
C VAL A 389 -9.38 12.00 4.41
N THR A 390 -10.22 10.96 4.48
CA THR A 390 -10.36 10.11 5.68
C THR A 390 -9.00 9.57 6.11
N ALA A 391 -8.29 8.94 5.18
CA ALA A 391 -6.96 8.39 5.42
C ALA A 391 -5.94 9.47 5.79
N PHE A 392 -5.92 10.60 5.09
CA PHE A 392 -4.98 11.69 5.34
C PHE A 392 -5.16 12.32 6.74
N VAL A 393 -6.40 12.63 7.12
CA VAL A 393 -6.70 13.24 8.43
C VAL A 393 -6.37 12.26 9.57
N ALA A 394 -6.81 11.00 9.44
CA ALA A 394 -6.53 9.97 10.44
C ALA A 394 -5.01 9.71 10.56
N GLY A 395 -4.32 9.50 9.44
CA GLY A 395 -2.88 9.27 9.39
C GLY A 395 -2.06 10.42 9.97
N THR A 396 -2.44 11.67 9.67
CA THR A 396 -1.78 12.85 10.23
C THR A 396 -1.98 12.94 11.73
N GLY A 397 -3.18 12.65 12.24
CA GLY A 397 -3.44 12.65 13.68
C GLY A 397 -2.70 11.53 14.42
N TRP A 398 -2.59 10.34 13.82
CA TRP A 398 -1.81 9.24 14.40
C TRP A 398 -0.31 9.53 14.44
N ARG A 399 0.26 10.18 13.41
CA ARG A 399 1.70 10.54 13.36
C ARG A 399 2.12 11.61 14.38
N ARG A 400 1.17 12.41 14.89
CA ARG A 400 1.44 13.42 15.93
C ARG A 400 1.57 12.84 17.34
N ARG A 401 1.21 11.57 17.53
CA ARG A 401 1.34 10.85 18.80
C ARG A 401 2.79 10.38 19.02
N PRO A 402 3.19 10.10 20.26
CA PRO A 402 4.51 9.54 20.55
C PRO A 402 4.73 8.21 19.82
N PRO A 403 5.98 7.88 19.44
CA PRO A 403 6.33 6.77 18.54
C PRO A 403 5.90 5.36 19.01
N GLY A 404 5.50 5.19 20.28
CA GLY A 404 4.94 3.93 20.80
C GLY A 404 3.42 3.76 20.62
N GLU A 405 2.70 4.81 20.21
CA GLU A 405 1.24 4.81 20.01
C GLU A 405 0.83 5.00 18.54
N CYS A 406 1.81 5.05 17.64
CA CYS A 406 1.57 5.20 16.21
C CYS A 406 0.74 4.02 15.69
N SER A 407 -0.32 4.33 14.93
CA SER A 407 -1.16 3.28 14.38
C SER A 407 -0.52 2.65 13.15
N GLU A 408 -0.47 1.33 13.12
CA GLU A 408 0.13 0.54 12.03
C GLU A 408 -0.83 0.31 10.86
N VAL A 409 -1.88 1.12 10.70
CA VAL A 409 -2.92 0.92 9.66
C VAL A 409 -2.33 0.83 8.25
N SER A 410 -1.28 1.60 7.95
CA SER A 410 -0.60 1.53 6.65
C SER A 410 -0.01 0.14 6.39
N VAL A 411 0.52 -0.53 7.42
CA VAL A 411 1.09 -1.89 7.31
C VAL A 411 -0.01 -2.91 7.00
N TYR A 412 -1.19 -2.77 7.61
CA TYR A 412 -2.33 -3.64 7.32
C TYR A 412 -2.92 -3.37 5.92
N LEU A 413 -2.98 -2.12 5.46
CA LEU A 413 -3.39 -1.79 4.10
C LEU A 413 -2.37 -2.26 3.05
N ASP A 414 -1.08 -2.23 3.37
CA ASP A 414 -0.02 -2.83 2.55
C ASP A 414 -0.16 -4.35 2.50
N LEU A 415 -0.50 -4.99 3.62
CA LEU A 415 -0.80 -6.42 3.66
C LEU A 415 -2.04 -6.75 2.81
N LEU A 416 -3.11 -5.97 2.92
CA LEU A 416 -4.31 -6.12 2.09
C LEU A 416 -3.97 -5.91 0.60
N TRP A 417 -3.11 -4.94 0.28
CA TRP A 417 -2.63 -4.71 -1.08
C TRP A 417 -1.91 -5.93 -1.63
N LYS A 418 -1.11 -6.66 -0.84
CA LYS A 418 -0.44 -7.89 -1.30
C LYS A 418 -1.42 -8.94 -1.83
N PHE A 419 -2.65 -8.99 -1.31
CA PHE A 419 -3.72 -9.86 -1.84
C PHE A 419 -4.45 -9.24 -3.04
N LEU A 420 -4.76 -7.94 -2.99
CA LEU A 420 -5.49 -7.24 -4.07
C LEU A 420 -4.64 -6.99 -5.31
N LYS A 421 -3.32 -7.01 -5.17
CA LYS A 421 -2.33 -6.80 -6.23
C LYS A 421 -2.41 -7.84 -7.37
N PRO A 422 -2.27 -9.16 -7.13
CA PRO A 422 -2.42 -10.17 -8.18
C PRO A 422 -3.83 -10.19 -8.78
N VAL A 423 -4.85 -9.93 -7.97
CA VAL A 423 -6.24 -9.80 -8.42
C VAL A 423 -6.38 -8.64 -9.43
N SER A 424 -5.91 -7.45 -9.08
CA SER A 424 -6.04 -6.26 -9.93
C SER A 424 -5.29 -6.41 -11.25
N PHE A 425 -4.04 -6.88 -11.19
CA PHE A 425 -3.17 -6.97 -12.37
C PHE A 425 -3.59 -8.09 -13.34
N SER A 426 -4.12 -9.19 -12.82
CA SER A 426 -4.65 -10.26 -13.66
C SER A 426 -6.00 -9.88 -14.28
N LEU A 427 -6.88 -9.20 -13.53
CA LEU A 427 -8.15 -8.71 -14.04
C LEU A 427 -7.99 -7.63 -15.12
N ILE A 428 -7.04 -6.70 -14.97
CA ILE A 428 -6.76 -5.76 -16.06
C ILE A 428 -6.12 -6.48 -17.27
N GLY A 429 -5.23 -7.46 -17.02
CA GLY A 429 -4.62 -8.25 -18.08
C GLY A 429 -5.64 -9.01 -18.92
N LYS A 430 -6.68 -9.58 -18.29
CA LYS A 430 -7.72 -10.34 -19.03
C LYS A 430 -8.51 -9.48 -20.01
N GLU A 431 -8.59 -8.18 -19.79
CA GLU A 431 -9.34 -7.29 -20.68
C GLU A 431 -8.61 -7.01 -22.00
N VAL A 432 -7.35 -7.46 -22.12
CA VAL A 432 -6.53 -7.29 -23.33
C VAL A 432 -6.67 -8.52 -24.22
N ASN A 433 -7.58 -8.43 -25.19
CA ASN A 433 -7.77 -9.46 -26.21
C ASN A 433 -7.14 -9.02 -27.54
N PHE A 434 -6.13 -9.75 -28.02
CA PHE A 434 -5.43 -9.48 -29.28
C PHE A 434 -6.32 -9.68 -30.51
N GLY A 435 -7.37 -10.51 -30.42
CA GLY A 435 -8.34 -10.68 -31.50
C GLY A 435 -9.19 -9.44 -31.78
N VAL A 436 -9.32 -8.54 -30.81
CA VAL A 436 -10.07 -7.28 -30.92
C VAL A 436 -9.11 -6.06 -31.00
N LEU A 437 -7.80 -6.30 -30.85
CA LEU A 437 -6.81 -5.24 -30.73
C LEU A 437 -6.32 -4.80 -32.11
N ALA A 438 -6.79 -3.65 -32.58
CA ALA A 438 -6.23 -3.04 -33.77
C ALA A 438 -4.77 -2.59 -33.51
N GLY A 439 -3.82 -3.12 -34.28
CA GLY A 439 -2.39 -2.79 -34.14
C GLY A 439 -2.09 -1.29 -34.27
N GLU A 440 -2.91 -0.58 -35.06
CA GLU A 440 -2.85 0.88 -35.20
C GLU A 440 -3.12 1.61 -33.87
N THR A 441 -4.10 1.15 -33.08
CA THR A 441 -4.39 1.72 -31.75
C THR A 441 -3.22 1.54 -30.80
N VAL A 442 -2.52 0.39 -30.87
CA VAL A 442 -1.33 0.11 -30.07
C VAL A 442 -0.19 1.04 -30.46
N LEU A 443 0.06 1.21 -31.76
CA LEU A 443 1.10 2.10 -32.27
C LEU A 443 0.84 3.56 -31.87
N TYR A 444 -0.38 4.06 -32.07
CA TYR A 444 -0.74 5.43 -31.68
C TYR A 444 -0.74 5.63 -30.17
N GLY A 445 -1.13 4.61 -29.40
CA GLY A 445 -0.95 4.58 -27.95
C GLY A 445 0.51 4.71 -27.55
N LEU A 446 1.41 3.96 -28.21
CA LEU A 446 2.85 4.00 -27.95
C LEU A 446 3.44 5.40 -28.20
N ILE A 447 3.11 5.99 -29.35
CA ILE A 447 3.56 7.34 -29.73
C ILE A 447 3.05 8.35 -28.71
N THR A 448 1.75 8.26 -28.35
CA THR A 448 1.14 9.14 -27.35
C THR A 448 1.89 9.07 -26.01
N LEU A 449 2.20 7.88 -25.53
CA LEU A 449 2.93 7.67 -24.28
C LEU A 449 4.37 8.19 -24.35
N ALA A 450 5.09 7.92 -25.43
CA ALA A 450 6.48 8.35 -25.60
C ALA A 450 6.61 9.88 -25.56
N VAL A 451 5.75 10.58 -26.31
CA VAL A 451 5.73 12.05 -26.35
C VAL A 451 5.28 12.63 -25.01
N ALA A 452 4.22 12.09 -24.41
CA ALA A 452 3.72 12.55 -23.11
C ALA A 452 4.79 12.45 -22.01
N VAL A 453 5.51 11.34 -21.96
CA VAL A 453 6.61 11.12 -21.00
C VAL A 453 7.76 12.11 -21.23
N LEU A 454 8.12 12.39 -22.48
CA LEU A 454 9.16 13.38 -22.80
C LEU A 454 8.78 14.79 -22.30
N PHE A 455 7.54 15.21 -22.57
CA PHE A 455 7.02 16.49 -22.10
C PHE A 455 6.93 16.54 -20.56
N ARG A 456 6.55 15.43 -19.90
CA ARG A 456 6.57 15.32 -18.43
C ARG A 456 7.97 15.52 -17.88
N LEU A 457 8.97 14.81 -18.39
CA LEU A 457 10.34 14.91 -17.90
C LEU A 457 10.91 16.31 -18.12
N THR A 458 10.62 16.92 -19.28
CA THR A 458 11.08 18.28 -19.61
C THR A 458 10.44 19.31 -18.68
N SER A 459 9.11 19.29 -18.55
CA SER A 459 8.38 20.22 -17.67
C SER A 459 8.73 20.02 -16.19
N ALA A 460 8.94 18.77 -15.74
CA ALA A 460 9.44 18.47 -14.41
C ALA A 460 10.83 19.08 -14.20
N TYR A 461 11.75 18.91 -15.15
CA TYR A 461 13.08 19.52 -15.05
C TYR A 461 13.01 21.05 -14.96
N LEU A 462 12.21 21.67 -15.82
CA LEU A 462 11.98 23.12 -15.78
C LEU A 462 11.36 23.58 -14.47
N SER A 463 10.44 22.79 -13.89
CA SER A 463 9.81 23.12 -12.60
C SER A 463 10.79 23.08 -11.41
N THR A 464 11.95 22.42 -11.56
CA THR A 464 13.02 22.41 -10.55
C THR A 464 14.03 23.55 -10.68
N LEU A 465 13.91 24.41 -11.71
CA LEU A 465 14.77 25.58 -11.88
C LEU A 465 14.52 26.56 -10.71
N GLY A 466 15.59 26.88 -9.97
CA GLY A 466 15.51 27.67 -8.74
C GLY A 466 15.56 26.86 -7.44
N SER A 467 15.65 25.53 -7.52
CA SER A 467 15.92 24.67 -6.35
C SER A 467 17.41 24.59 -5.99
N GLU A 468 17.71 24.25 -4.74
CA GLU A 468 19.07 23.98 -4.24
C GLU A 468 19.68 22.66 -4.76
N LEU A 469 18.96 21.94 -5.63
CA LEU A 469 19.41 20.68 -6.24
C LEU A 469 20.40 20.96 -7.39
N ASN A 470 21.42 20.11 -7.50
CA ASN A 470 22.36 20.14 -8.63
C ASN A 470 21.67 19.65 -9.91
N GLY A 471 22.18 20.00 -11.10
CA GLY A 471 21.58 19.60 -12.38
C GLY A 471 21.37 18.09 -12.53
N ARG A 472 22.30 17.26 -12.01
CA ARG A 472 22.18 15.80 -11.98
C ARG A 472 21.14 15.30 -10.98
N GLU A 473 21.05 15.92 -9.81
CA GLU A 473 20.05 15.60 -8.78
C GLU A 473 18.64 15.98 -9.26
N ARG A 474 18.50 17.13 -9.96
CA ARG A 474 17.26 17.55 -10.62
C ARG A 474 16.81 16.49 -11.64
N ALA A 475 17.70 16.07 -12.54
CA ALA A 475 17.40 15.02 -13.50
C ALA A 475 16.95 13.72 -12.80
N TYR A 476 17.60 13.33 -11.70
CA TYR A 476 17.21 12.16 -10.92
C TYR A 476 15.80 12.28 -10.31
N VAL A 477 15.48 13.40 -9.67
CA VAL A 477 14.14 13.66 -9.10
C VAL A 477 13.08 13.62 -10.19
N THR A 478 13.34 14.22 -11.35
CA THR A 478 12.37 14.21 -12.47
C THR A 478 12.16 12.80 -13.04
N LEU A 479 13.23 12.00 -13.10
CA LEU A 479 13.19 10.63 -13.60
C LEU A 479 12.37 9.70 -12.68
N SER A 480 12.30 9.99 -11.39
CA SER A 480 11.43 9.22 -10.48
C SER A 480 9.93 9.34 -10.80
N GLY A 481 9.52 10.33 -11.60
CA GLY A 481 8.16 10.46 -12.11
C GLY A 481 7.87 9.64 -13.38
N PHE A 482 8.84 8.85 -13.86
CA PHE A 482 8.71 8.02 -15.05
C PHE A 482 7.92 6.70 -14.84
N PRO A 483 8.12 5.93 -13.76
CA PRO A 483 7.49 4.61 -13.61
C PRO A 483 5.97 4.70 -13.38
N LYS A 484 5.17 4.03 -14.23
CA LYS A 484 3.70 3.93 -14.14
C LYS A 484 3.27 2.47 -13.98
N ALA A 485 2.39 2.14 -13.03
CA ALA A 485 1.93 0.76 -12.81
C ALA A 485 0.63 0.65 -11.99
N THR A 486 0.70 0.95 -10.70
CA THR A 486 -0.30 0.55 -9.69
C THR A 486 -1.61 1.31 -9.82
N VAL A 487 -1.54 2.65 -9.91
CA VAL A 487 -2.70 3.52 -10.09
C VAL A 487 -3.38 3.24 -11.43
N GLN A 488 -2.59 3.01 -12.48
CA GLN A 488 -3.07 2.65 -13.81
C GLN A 488 -3.86 1.34 -13.81
N ALA A 489 -3.38 0.32 -13.10
CA ALA A 489 -4.06 -0.97 -13.01
C ALA A 489 -5.46 -0.86 -12.37
N ALA A 490 -5.63 0.09 -11.43
CA ALA A 490 -6.91 0.32 -10.77
C ALA A 490 -7.83 1.28 -11.53
N LEU A 491 -7.29 2.39 -12.08
CA LEU A 491 -8.09 3.41 -12.76
C LEU A 491 -8.41 3.06 -14.22
N GLY A 492 -7.49 2.40 -14.93
CA GLY A 492 -7.65 2.03 -16.34
C GLY A 492 -8.97 1.32 -16.66
N PRO A 493 -9.35 0.26 -15.92
CA PRO A 493 -10.61 -0.44 -16.16
C PRO A 493 -11.84 0.26 -15.59
N ALA A 494 -11.69 1.23 -14.67
CA ALA A 494 -12.82 1.83 -13.97
C ALA A 494 -13.82 2.51 -14.93
N ALA A 495 -13.32 3.11 -16.02
CA ALA A 495 -14.19 3.70 -17.05
C ALA A 495 -14.98 2.65 -17.84
N LEU A 496 -14.35 1.49 -18.10
CA LEU A 496 -14.98 0.38 -18.81
C LEU A 496 -16.03 -0.30 -17.92
N ASP A 497 -15.73 -0.49 -16.64
CA ASP A 497 -16.66 -1.07 -15.67
C ASP A 497 -17.88 -0.17 -15.46
N LEU A 498 -17.67 1.15 -15.36
CA LEU A 498 -18.77 2.10 -15.25
C LEU A 498 -19.64 2.10 -16.51
N ALA A 499 -19.02 2.10 -17.70
CA ALA A 499 -19.76 2.00 -18.95
C ALA A 499 -20.63 0.74 -18.98
N ARG A 500 -20.07 -0.42 -18.59
CA ARG A 500 -20.79 -1.71 -18.51
C ARG A 500 -21.96 -1.65 -17.54
N SER A 501 -21.76 -1.07 -16.35
CA SER A 501 -22.81 -0.96 -15.34
C SER A 501 -24.00 -0.09 -15.79
N LEU A 502 -23.73 0.91 -16.65
CA LEU A 502 -24.72 1.82 -17.20
C LEU A 502 -25.27 1.38 -18.57
N ASN A 503 -24.83 0.22 -19.08
CA ASN A 503 -25.14 -0.27 -20.43
C ASN A 503 -24.88 0.78 -21.54
N ALA A 504 -23.86 1.62 -21.36
CA ALA A 504 -23.51 2.69 -22.30
C ALA A 504 -22.66 2.15 -23.46
N THR A 505 -23.30 1.42 -24.38
CA THR A 505 -22.65 0.72 -25.52
C THR A 505 -21.77 1.64 -26.36
N ASP A 506 -22.19 2.88 -26.56
CA ASP A 506 -21.48 3.88 -27.39
C ASP A 506 -20.13 4.31 -26.78
N GLN A 507 -19.92 4.05 -25.48
CA GLN A 507 -18.70 4.42 -24.76
C GLN A 507 -17.71 3.25 -24.62
N TYR A 508 -18.11 2.01 -24.95
CA TYR A 508 -17.27 0.82 -24.73
C TYR A 508 -15.98 0.86 -25.53
N GLY A 509 -16.04 1.25 -26.81
CA GLY A 509 -14.85 1.37 -27.64
C GLY A 509 -13.84 2.36 -27.07
N ARG A 510 -14.31 3.51 -26.57
CA ARG A 510 -13.46 4.55 -25.96
C ARG A 510 -12.83 4.08 -24.66
N ALA A 511 -13.62 3.44 -23.81
CA ALA A 511 -13.12 2.87 -22.56
C ALA A 511 -12.09 1.75 -22.80
N GLN A 512 -12.29 0.94 -23.84
CA GLN A 512 -11.34 -0.08 -24.26
C GLN A 512 -10.04 0.54 -24.78
N THR A 513 -10.10 1.61 -25.58
CA THR A 513 -8.89 2.36 -25.99
C THR A 513 -8.13 2.90 -24.78
N VAL A 514 -8.82 3.49 -23.80
CA VAL A 514 -8.18 3.98 -22.55
C VAL A 514 -7.47 2.85 -21.82
N LEU A 515 -8.15 1.71 -21.66
CA LEU A 515 -7.59 0.52 -21.03
C LEU A 515 -6.32 0.02 -21.75
N ILE A 516 -6.35 -0.07 -23.09
CA ILE A 516 -5.21 -0.54 -23.90
C ILE A 516 -3.99 0.36 -23.70
N VAL A 517 -4.17 1.68 -23.83
CA VAL A 517 -3.07 2.64 -23.63
C VAL A 517 -2.55 2.59 -22.20
N THR A 518 -3.44 2.36 -21.23
CA THR A 518 -3.07 2.20 -19.82
C THR A 518 -2.21 0.96 -19.61
N VAL A 519 -2.59 -0.19 -20.18
CA VAL A 519 -1.78 -1.42 -20.09
C VAL A 519 -0.42 -1.22 -20.76
N LEU A 520 -0.38 -0.56 -21.92
CA LEU A 520 0.87 -0.24 -22.60
C LEU A 520 1.80 0.63 -21.74
N ALA A 521 1.23 1.60 -21.01
CA ALA A 521 1.99 2.44 -20.07
C ALA A 521 2.61 1.61 -18.94
N ILE A 522 1.87 0.63 -18.40
CA ILE A 522 2.36 -0.27 -17.34
C ILE A 522 3.54 -1.11 -17.86
N ILE A 523 3.36 -1.78 -18.99
CA ILE A 523 4.35 -2.72 -19.55
C ILE A 523 5.66 -2.01 -19.89
N LEU A 524 5.58 -0.79 -20.45
CA LEU A 524 6.78 -0.08 -20.91
C LEU A 524 7.45 0.69 -19.78
N THR A 525 6.71 1.50 -19.04
CA THR A 525 7.33 2.51 -18.19
C THR A 525 7.77 1.97 -16.82
N ALA A 526 7.10 0.95 -16.27
CA ALA A 526 7.48 0.36 -14.99
C ALA A 526 8.89 -0.28 -15.01
N PRO A 527 9.21 -1.23 -15.92
CA PRO A 527 10.53 -1.85 -15.95
C PRO A 527 11.62 -0.87 -16.40
N LEU A 528 11.33 -0.06 -17.43
CA LEU A 528 12.28 0.95 -17.92
C LEU A 528 12.59 1.99 -16.84
N GLY A 529 11.57 2.47 -16.12
CA GLY A 529 11.73 3.42 -15.03
C GLY A 529 12.56 2.88 -13.88
N ALA A 530 12.28 1.65 -13.43
CA ALA A 530 13.07 1.00 -12.39
C ALA A 530 14.55 0.83 -12.81
N LEU A 531 14.78 0.36 -14.05
CA LEU A 531 16.14 0.18 -14.60
C LEU A 531 16.91 1.49 -14.68
N LEU A 532 16.26 2.55 -15.19
CA LEU A 532 16.85 3.87 -15.33
C LEU A 532 17.21 4.45 -13.96
N MET A 533 16.31 4.38 -12.98
CA MET A 533 16.60 4.88 -11.64
C MET A 533 17.77 4.15 -10.97
N ILE A 534 17.83 2.82 -11.06
CA ILE A 534 18.92 2.03 -10.45
C ILE A 534 20.26 2.34 -11.14
N LYS A 535 20.30 2.38 -12.47
CA LYS A 535 21.56 2.62 -13.20
C LYS A 535 22.09 4.05 -13.06
N LEU A 536 21.19 5.04 -12.95
CA LEU A 536 21.58 6.46 -12.92
C LEU A 536 21.81 6.98 -11.50
N ALA A 537 21.24 6.34 -10.48
CA ALA A 537 21.45 6.70 -9.08
C ALA A 537 22.93 6.87 -8.67
N PRO A 538 23.85 5.90 -8.89
CA PRO A 538 25.25 6.05 -8.46
C PRO A 538 26.01 7.16 -9.20
N ARG A 539 25.55 7.58 -10.39
CA ARG A 539 26.18 8.64 -11.19
C ARG A 539 25.65 10.03 -10.86
N TRP A 540 24.39 10.12 -10.44
CA TRP A 540 23.66 11.37 -10.29
C TRP A 540 23.42 11.77 -8.83
N LEU A 541 23.47 10.83 -7.90
CA LEU A 541 23.35 11.09 -6.47
C LEU A 541 24.71 11.03 -5.78
N LYS A 542 24.93 11.93 -4.81
CA LYS A 542 26.10 11.89 -3.94
C LYS A 542 25.92 10.80 -2.88
N GLN A 543 27.00 10.10 -2.57
CA GLN A 543 27.07 9.20 -1.43
C GLN A 543 27.25 10.02 -0.15
N SER A 544 26.47 9.73 0.88
CA SER A 544 26.72 10.29 2.21
C SER A 544 28.00 9.67 2.75
N GLY A 545 29.08 10.44 2.84
CA GLY A 545 30.30 10.02 3.53
C GLY A 545 29.97 9.68 4.98
N GLY A 546 30.36 8.48 5.43
CA GLY A 546 30.49 8.24 6.86
C GLY A 546 31.77 8.95 7.30
N SER A 547 31.65 9.99 8.13
CA SER A 547 32.79 10.45 8.93
C SER A 547 33.17 9.35 9.92
N GLY A 548 33.98 8.40 9.47
CA GLY A 548 35.00 7.76 10.27
C GLY A 548 36.31 8.45 9.89
N GLY A 549 36.97 9.05 10.88
CA GLY A 549 38.08 9.97 10.68
C GLY A 549 39.25 9.39 9.89
N CYS A 550 39.81 10.23 9.03
CA CYS A 550 41.21 10.40 8.70
C CYS A 550 41.24 11.47 7.59
N ASP A 551 41.06 12.73 7.99
CA ASP A 551 41.57 13.84 7.19
C ASP A 551 43.06 13.95 7.54
N ASP A 552 43.88 13.20 6.82
CA ASP A 552 45.28 13.60 6.60
C ASP A 552 45.25 14.79 5.62
N GLU A 553 45.05 16.00 6.15
CA GLU A 553 45.47 17.22 5.47
C GLU A 553 46.87 17.58 5.97
N ASP A 554 47.87 17.01 5.29
CA ASP A 554 49.21 17.57 5.25
C ASP A 554 49.15 18.96 4.59
N GLY A 555 49.78 19.93 5.25
CA GLY A 555 49.69 21.34 4.93
C GLY A 555 50.36 21.76 3.61
N ALA A 556 49.87 22.86 3.04
CA ALA A 556 50.64 24.08 2.85
C ALA A 556 49.82 25.15 2.09
N ASP A 557 50.10 26.39 2.46
CA ASP A 557 49.92 27.64 1.73
C ASP A 557 48.60 28.43 1.75
N ALA A 558 48.63 29.42 2.64
CA ALA A 558 48.63 30.85 2.32
C ALA A 558 47.29 31.58 2.11
N ARG A 559 46.97 32.37 3.15
CA ARG A 559 46.60 33.81 3.09
C ARG A 559 45.73 34.24 1.89
N ASN A 560 44.46 34.51 2.16
CA ASN A 560 43.98 35.89 2.21
C ASN A 560 42.53 35.95 2.69
N GLY A 561 42.30 36.78 3.70
CA GLY A 561 40.95 37.18 4.06
C GLY A 561 40.37 38.12 3.01
N HIS A 562 39.06 38.04 2.80
CA HIS A 562 38.25 39.24 2.61
C HIS A 562 36.78 38.93 2.93
N ARG A 563 36.25 39.74 3.86
CA ARG A 563 34.84 40.09 4.04
C ARG A 563 34.08 40.13 2.72
N TYR A 564 32.81 39.75 2.70
CA TYR A 564 31.73 40.68 2.34
C TYR A 564 30.38 40.25 2.92
N ARG A 565 29.60 41.29 3.19
CA ARG A 565 28.25 41.37 3.77
C ARG A 565 27.19 40.57 3.03
#